data_AF-A0A6B3L988-F1
#
_entry.id   AF-A0A6B3L988-F1
#
_cell.length_a   1.000
_cell.length_b   1.000
_cell.length_c   1.000
_cell.angle_alpha   90.00
_cell.angle_beta   90.00
_cell.angle_gamma   90.00
#
_symmetry.space_group_name_H-M   'P 1'
#
loop_
_entity.id
_entity.type
_entity.pdbx_description
1 polymer ?
#
loop_
_entity_poly.entity_id
_entity_poly.type
_entity_poly.pdbx_seq_one_letter_code
_entity_poly.pdbx_strand_id
1 'polypeptide(L)'
;MTNQGVEARMVVDEYAGRKEYVTLSDQDGRFELLGKKGARVRVKVSLSGYAPTTDDRIGTNVSARTIYYAPESKPAPAYAPPTKDHPQVFVLRKRSPGANLGYAESSRVRIKRSGEAKEIALDVEGKRLGIDVRCWSAAPVPFSHDKYDWRAEIRVVEGKLQPITEDEPITSPTEGYLPVFCIELPKDTEANWLRSSPRGTRDFWVKFNDGTYAKAEIVVRTGRKHEVDVELWYNLDGDNNFESE
;
A
#
# COMPACT_ATOMS: atom_id res chain seq x y z
N MET A 1 22.50 26.24 8.04
CA MET A 1 21.31 25.37 8.15
C MET A 1 21.18 24.97 9.61
N THR A 2 20.16 25.44 10.31
CA THR A 2 19.85 25.01 11.67
C THR A 2 19.43 23.54 11.61
N ASN A 3 20.14 22.67 12.33
CA ASN A 3 19.81 21.26 12.40
C ASN A 3 18.46 21.14 13.13
N GLN A 4 17.36 21.00 12.38
CA GLN A 4 16.05 20.78 12.98
C GLN A 4 16.06 19.36 13.56
N GLY A 5 16.18 19.25 14.89
CA GLY A 5 16.11 17.96 15.58
C GLY A 5 14.78 17.25 15.26
N VAL A 6 14.77 15.92 15.39
CA VAL A 6 13.56 15.10 15.22
C VAL A 6 12.60 15.43 16.36
N GLU A 7 11.35 15.80 16.03
CA GLU A 7 10.32 16.00 17.04
C GLU A 7 9.80 14.64 17.50
N ALA A 8 9.85 14.39 18.80
CA ALA A 8 9.24 13.25 19.44
C ALA A 8 8.05 13.72 20.30
N ARG A 9 6.86 13.29 19.89
CA ARG A 9 5.60 13.51 20.61
C ARG A 9 5.25 12.26 21.39
N MET A 10 5.10 12.41 22.69
CA MET A 10 4.94 11.32 23.63
C MET A 10 3.65 11.53 24.43
N VAL A 11 2.75 10.56 24.33
CA VAL A 11 1.51 10.54 25.08
C VAL A 11 1.64 9.51 26.19
N VAL A 12 1.58 9.95 27.44
CA VAL A 12 1.69 9.08 28.62
C VAL A 12 0.31 8.93 29.24
N ASP A 13 -0.13 7.68 29.42
CA ASP A 13 -1.32 7.36 30.20
C ASP A 13 -0.90 7.30 31.68
N GLU A 14 -0.86 8.46 32.33
CA GLU A 14 -0.54 8.58 33.76
C GLU A 14 -1.76 8.19 34.62
N TYR A 15 -1.53 7.84 35.89
CA TYR A 15 -2.60 7.49 36.84
C TYR A 15 -3.67 8.59 37.01
N ALA A 16 -3.30 9.85 36.78
CA ALA A 16 -4.20 11.01 36.88
C ALA A 16 -4.85 11.42 35.54
N GLY A 17 -4.59 10.67 34.46
CA GLY A 17 -5.11 10.96 33.12
C GLY A 17 -4.02 10.98 32.05
N ARG A 18 -4.44 11.23 30.82
CA ARG A 18 -3.57 11.27 29.64
C ARG A 18 -2.83 12.62 29.56
N LYS A 19 -1.50 12.58 29.54
CA LYS A 19 -0.64 13.77 29.33
C LYS A 19 0.17 13.66 28.05
N GLU A 20 0.41 14.80 27.41
CA GLU A 20 1.22 14.91 26.20
C GLU A 20 2.52 15.67 26.51
N TYR A 21 3.61 15.17 25.97
CA TYR A 21 4.95 15.72 26.05
C TYR A 21 5.52 15.82 24.65
N VAL A 22 6.23 16.91 24.36
CA VAL A 22 6.95 17.10 23.11
C VAL A 22 8.40 17.39 23.44
N THR A 23 9.32 16.73 22.76
CA THR A 23 10.76 16.98 22.87
C THR A 23 11.40 16.94 21.49
N LEU A 24 12.61 17.46 21.39
CA LEU A 24 13.45 17.36 20.20
C LEU A 24 14.59 16.39 20.47
N SER A 25 15.03 15.69 19.44
CA SER A 25 16.25 14.89 19.52
C SER A 25 17.49 15.77 19.67
N ASP A 26 18.51 15.23 20.33
CA ASP A 26 19.85 15.81 20.36
C ASP A 26 20.59 15.62 19.01
N GLN A 27 21.88 15.99 19.00
CA GLN A 27 22.75 15.86 17.81
C GLN A 27 22.98 14.41 17.39
N ASP A 28 22.80 13.45 18.30
CA ASP A 28 22.91 12.02 18.05
C ASP A 28 21.56 11.37 17.69
N GLY A 29 20.50 12.18 17.55
CA GLY A 29 19.15 11.70 17.24
C GLY A 29 18.42 11.06 18.42
N ARG A 30 18.89 11.29 19.66
CA ARG A 30 18.32 10.69 20.86
C ARG A 30 17.40 11.65 21.58
N PHE A 31 16.39 11.11 22.25
CA PHE A 31 15.55 11.83 23.19
C PHE A 31 15.23 10.93 24.38
N GLU A 32 14.92 11.53 25.52
CA GLU A 32 14.59 10.80 26.74
C GLU A 32 13.34 11.36 27.40
N LEU A 33 12.63 10.48 28.10
CA LEU A 33 11.48 10.83 28.91
C LEU A 33 11.67 10.24 30.31
N LEU A 34 12.22 11.04 31.21
CA LEU A 34 12.53 10.63 32.58
C LEU A 34 11.47 11.08 33.59
N GLY A 35 11.37 10.35 34.70
CA GLY A 35 10.56 10.72 35.86
C GLY A 35 9.03 10.63 35.68
N LYS A 36 8.55 10.02 34.59
CA LYS A 36 7.11 9.82 34.35
C LYS A 36 6.62 8.50 34.95
N LYS A 37 5.35 8.47 35.36
CA LYS A 37 4.71 7.30 35.96
C LYS A 37 3.36 7.07 35.29
N GLY A 38 3.11 5.85 34.83
CA GLY A 38 1.88 5.48 34.15
C GLY A 38 1.89 4.03 33.68
N ALA A 39 0.80 3.57 33.07
CA ALA A 39 0.70 2.20 32.57
C ALA A 39 1.47 2.01 31.26
N ARG A 40 1.45 3.03 30.40
CA ARG A 40 2.11 3.01 29.08
C ARG A 40 2.44 4.41 28.57
N VAL A 41 3.39 4.49 27.65
CA VAL A 41 3.65 5.66 26.81
C VAL A 41 3.47 5.28 25.34
N ARG A 42 2.79 6.13 24.57
CA ARG A 42 2.79 6.07 23.10
C ARG A 42 3.71 7.16 22.57
N VAL A 43 4.78 6.76 21.92
CA VAL A 43 5.75 7.65 21.27
C VAL A 43 5.42 7.71 19.79
N LYS A 44 5.42 8.90 19.20
CA LYS A 44 5.36 9.15 17.76
C LYS A 44 6.46 10.13 17.42
N VAL A 45 7.31 9.79 16.45
CA VAL A 45 8.36 10.70 15.97
C VAL A 45 7.97 11.30 14.63
N SER A 46 8.43 12.52 14.37
CA SER A 46 8.23 13.23 13.11
C SER A 46 9.42 14.14 12.82
N LEU A 47 9.77 14.25 11.55
CA LEU A 47 10.80 15.15 11.04
C LEU A 47 10.29 15.76 9.73
N SER A 48 10.46 17.07 9.55
CA SER A 48 10.05 17.75 8.32
C SER A 48 10.77 17.16 7.09
N GLY A 49 10.02 16.89 6.02
CA GLY A 49 10.54 16.21 4.83
C GLY A 49 10.72 14.70 4.98
N TYR A 50 10.23 14.10 6.07
CA TYR A 50 10.20 12.66 6.27
C TYR A 50 8.77 12.17 6.49
N ALA A 51 8.51 10.91 6.10
CA ALA A 51 7.26 10.22 6.31
C ALA A 51 7.41 9.09 7.34
N PRO A 52 6.33 8.75 8.06
CA PRO A 52 6.20 7.44 8.70
C PRO A 52 6.51 6.33 7.71
N THR A 53 7.06 5.21 8.21
CA THR A 53 7.21 4.00 7.42
C THR A 53 6.67 2.80 8.17
N THR A 54 6.09 1.87 7.41
CA THR A 54 5.61 0.57 7.85
C THR A 54 6.42 -0.59 7.27
N ASP A 55 7.62 -0.33 6.72
CA ASP A 55 8.49 -1.35 6.11
C ASP A 55 8.82 -2.50 7.10
N ASP A 56 8.19 -3.65 6.88
CA ASP A 56 8.34 -4.86 7.68
C ASP A 56 9.79 -5.40 7.72
N ARG A 57 10.64 -5.05 6.75
CA ARG A 57 12.07 -5.42 6.75
C ARG A 57 12.82 -4.70 7.86
N ILE A 58 12.38 -3.49 8.22
CA ILE A 58 12.92 -2.66 9.29
C ILE A 58 12.12 -2.91 10.59
N GLY A 59 10.85 -3.32 10.46
CA GLY A 59 9.95 -3.77 11.51
C GLY A 59 8.61 -3.04 11.47
N THR A 60 7.56 -3.62 12.06
CA THR A 60 6.24 -2.97 12.10
C THR A 60 6.24 -1.74 13.02
N ASN A 61 5.65 -0.61 12.57
CA ASN A 61 5.43 0.62 13.33
C ASN A 61 6.70 1.34 13.85
N VAL A 62 7.76 1.43 13.05
CA VAL A 62 9.03 2.07 13.46
C VAL A 62 8.92 3.57 13.75
N SER A 63 7.90 4.27 13.28
CA SER A 63 7.72 5.72 13.51
C SER A 63 6.85 6.04 14.74
N ALA A 64 6.14 5.04 15.29
CA ALA A 64 5.34 5.21 16.49
C ALA A 64 5.18 3.89 17.25
N ARG A 65 5.48 3.89 18.55
CA ARG A 65 5.41 2.67 19.37
C ARG A 65 4.73 2.94 20.70
N THR A 66 3.95 1.97 21.16
CA THR A 66 3.46 1.93 22.54
C THR A 66 4.40 1.08 23.39
N ILE A 67 4.90 1.66 24.46
CA ILE A 67 5.78 1.02 25.46
C ILE A 67 4.96 0.89 26.73
N TYR A 68 4.93 -0.31 27.32
CA TYR A 68 4.21 -0.59 28.56
C TYR A 68 5.20 -0.62 29.72
N TYR A 69 4.85 0.02 30.84
CA TYR A 69 5.70 0.09 32.03
C TYR A 69 5.36 -0.99 33.07
N ALA A 70 4.19 -1.62 32.97
CA ALA A 70 3.73 -2.64 33.90
C ALA A 70 3.74 -4.03 33.24
N PRO A 71 4.64 -4.94 33.66
CA PRO A 71 4.48 -6.36 33.37
C PRO A 71 3.71 -7.01 34.51
N GLU A 72 2.39 -7.15 34.37
CA GLU A 72 1.65 -8.11 35.20
C GLU A 72 2.04 -9.51 34.69
N SER A 73 3.03 -10.11 35.35
CA SER A 73 3.53 -11.48 35.13
C SER A 73 4.26 -11.73 33.78
N LYS A 74 5.60 -11.61 33.82
CA LYS A 74 6.56 -11.94 32.75
C LYS A 74 6.46 -11.06 31.50
N PRO A 75 7.24 -9.97 31.40
CA PRO A 75 7.34 -9.27 30.12
C PRO A 75 7.95 -10.23 29.10
N ALA A 76 7.23 -10.54 28.01
CA ALA A 76 7.94 -10.98 26.82
C ALA A 76 9.00 -9.90 26.49
N PRO A 77 10.22 -10.26 26.05
CA PRO A 77 11.30 -9.30 25.81
C PRO A 77 10.88 -8.08 24.96
N ALA A 78 9.90 -8.27 24.07
CA ALA A 78 9.32 -7.23 23.22
C ALA A 78 8.59 -6.07 23.97
N TYR A 79 8.28 -6.24 25.26
CA TYR A 79 7.58 -5.25 26.09
C TYR A 79 8.42 -4.66 27.21
N ALA A 80 9.71 -5.02 27.31
CA ALA A 80 10.61 -4.37 28.24
C ALA A 80 10.74 -2.87 27.89
N PRO A 81 10.67 -1.95 28.85
CA PRO A 81 10.95 -0.53 28.59
C PRO A 81 12.35 -0.37 27.99
N PRO A 82 12.54 0.50 26.97
CA PRO A 82 13.84 0.73 26.38
C PRO A 82 14.80 1.34 27.40
N THR A 83 16.07 0.95 27.33
CA THR A 83 17.15 1.48 28.18
C THR A 83 18.16 2.26 27.34
N LYS A 84 19.13 2.91 27.98
CA LYS A 84 20.19 3.61 27.26
C LYS A 84 21.05 2.68 26.41
N ASP A 85 21.33 1.47 26.90
CA ASP A 85 22.15 0.46 26.21
C ASP A 85 21.35 -0.37 25.20
N HIS A 86 20.01 -0.41 25.36
CA HIS A 86 19.07 -1.05 24.44
C HIS A 86 17.92 -0.08 24.11
N PRO A 87 18.19 0.99 23.33
CA PRO A 87 17.20 2.01 23.05
C PRO A 87 16.12 1.51 22.10
N GLN A 88 14.94 2.13 22.19
CA GLN A 88 13.96 2.01 21.12
C GLN A 88 14.41 2.84 19.93
N VAL A 89 14.68 2.19 18.81
CA VAL A 89 14.98 2.86 17.55
C VAL A 89 13.68 3.21 16.84
N PHE A 90 13.56 4.45 16.41
CA PHE A 90 12.48 4.88 15.52
C PHE A 90 13.05 5.19 14.15
N VAL A 91 12.35 4.78 13.09
CA VAL A 91 12.78 4.99 11.70
C VAL A 91 11.73 5.82 10.97
N LEU A 92 12.22 6.81 10.25
CA LEU A 92 11.46 7.67 9.35
C LEU A 92 12.08 7.55 7.96
N ARG A 93 11.25 7.56 6.92
CA ARG A 93 11.71 7.56 5.53
C ARG A 93 11.81 8.99 5.04
N LYS A 94 12.92 9.36 4.41
CA LYS A 94 13.02 10.67 3.75
C LYS A 94 12.06 10.70 2.55
N ARG A 95 11.23 11.74 2.45
CA ARG A 95 10.35 11.92 1.30
C ARG A 95 11.19 12.24 0.06
N SER A 96 10.86 11.61 -1.05
CA SER A 96 11.25 12.06 -2.38
C SER A 96 10.48 13.35 -2.72
N PRO A 97 10.94 14.14 -3.70
CA PRO A 97 10.08 15.15 -4.32
C PRO A 97 8.74 14.53 -4.73
N GLY A 98 7.65 15.28 -4.59
CA GLY A 98 6.34 14.83 -5.04
C GLY A 98 6.36 14.54 -6.53
N ALA A 99 5.82 13.40 -6.93
CA ALA A 99 5.71 13.00 -8.32
C ALA A 99 4.61 13.79 -9.02
N ASN A 100 4.86 14.21 -10.27
CA ASN A 100 3.84 14.80 -11.12
C ASN A 100 2.96 13.70 -11.72
N LEU A 101 1.80 13.45 -11.11
CA LEU A 101 0.91 12.36 -11.49
C LEU A 101 -0.33 12.86 -12.23
N GLY A 102 -0.58 12.34 -13.43
CA GLY A 102 -1.86 12.44 -14.12
C GLY A 102 -2.80 11.32 -13.69
N TYR A 103 -4.09 11.61 -13.54
CA TYR A 103 -5.11 10.62 -13.17
C TYR A 103 -6.04 10.33 -14.34
N ALA A 104 -6.34 9.04 -14.56
CA ALA A 104 -7.47 8.63 -15.38
C ALA A 104 -8.26 7.51 -14.73
N GLU A 105 -9.56 7.53 -15.01
CA GLU A 105 -10.49 6.52 -14.59
C GLU A 105 -11.40 6.16 -15.75
N SER A 106 -11.68 4.87 -15.87
CA SER A 106 -12.75 4.40 -16.77
C SER A 106 -14.04 4.25 -15.98
N SER A 107 -15.15 4.66 -16.61
CA SER A 107 -16.46 4.22 -16.15
C SER A 107 -16.55 2.70 -16.22
N ARG A 108 -17.15 2.07 -15.20
CA ARG A 108 -17.41 0.62 -15.14
C ARG A 108 -17.79 0.01 -16.49
N VAL A 109 -16.90 -0.81 -17.04
CA VAL A 109 -17.07 -1.41 -18.37
C VAL A 109 -17.61 -2.83 -18.24
N ARG A 110 -18.62 -3.19 -19.05
CA ARG A 110 -19.08 -4.58 -19.15
C ARG A 110 -18.11 -5.40 -19.99
N ILE A 111 -17.76 -6.58 -19.48
CA ILE A 111 -16.94 -7.57 -20.18
C ILE A 111 -17.74 -8.84 -20.41
N LYS A 112 -17.34 -9.62 -21.42
CA LYS A 112 -17.96 -10.92 -21.69
C LYS A 112 -17.29 -12.01 -20.84
N ARG A 113 -18.06 -13.03 -20.48
CA ARG A 113 -17.60 -14.20 -19.73
C ARG A 113 -16.99 -15.33 -20.59
N SER A 114 -16.87 -15.11 -21.90
CA SER A 114 -16.44 -16.10 -22.89
C SER A 114 -14.95 -15.99 -23.26
N GLY A 115 -14.20 -15.10 -22.61
CA GLY A 115 -12.79 -14.84 -22.91
C GLY A 115 -12.52 -13.83 -24.02
N GLU A 116 -13.56 -13.21 -24.59
CA GLU A 116 -13.39 -12.14 -25.56
C GLU A 116 -12.69 -10.94 -24.91
N ALA A 117 -11.70 -10.39 -25.60
CA ALA A 117 -10.94 -9.23 -25.12
C ALA A 117 -11.82 -7.98 -25.14
N LYS A 118 -11.77 -7.24 -24.04
CA LYS A 118 -12.31 -5.88 -23.97
C LYS A 118 -11.17 -4.93 -23.68
N GLU A 119 -10.84 -4.11 -24.67
CA GLU A 119 -9.95 -2.96 -24.49
C GLU A 119 -10.71 -1.85 -23.75
N ILE A 120 -10.06 -1.31 -22.73
CA ILE A 120 -10.49 -0.19 -21.91
C ILE A 120 -9.49 0.93 -22.19
N ALA A 121 -9.96 1.97 -22.86
CA ALA A 121 -9.14 3.14 -23.14
C ALA A 121 -9.29 4.16 -22.00
N LEU A 122 -8.16 4.70 -21.56
CA LEU A 122 -8.02 5.73 -20.54
C LEU A 122 -7.31 6.93 -21.16
N ASP A 123 -7.83 8.13 -20.98
CA ASP A 123 -7.20 9.35 -21.49
C ASP A 123 -6.61 10.14 -20.31
N VAL A 124 -5.29 10.34 -20.30
CA VAL A 124 -4.55 11.11 -19.29
C VAL A 124 -3.75 12.21 -20.00
N GLU A 125 -4.04 13.49 -19.73
CA GLU A 125 -3.27 14.63 -20.26
C GLU A 125 -2.98 14.56 -21.78
N GLY A 126 -3.98 14.14 -22.56
CA GLY A 126 -3.87 13.99 -24.01
C GLY A 126 -3.19 12.70 -24.50
N LYS A 127 -2.72 11.84 -23.59
CA LYS A 127 -2.23 10.48 -23.89
C LYS A 127 -3.37 9.47 -23.71
N ARG A 128 -3.55 8.62 -24.72
CA ARG A 128 -4.49 7.49 -24.68
C ARG A 128 -3.74 6.21 -24.28
N LEU A 129 -4.14 5.61 -23.17
CA LEU A 129 -3.60 4.37 -22.63
C LEU A 129 -4.64 3.26 -22.79
N GLY A 130 -4.20 2.02 -22.99
CA GLY A 130 -5.09 0.88 -23.17
C GLY A 130 -4.84 -0.23 -22.15
N ILE A 131 -5.91 -0.79 -21.59
CA ILE A 131 -5.87 -2.02 -20.79
C ILE A 131 -6.83 -3.04 -21.40
N ASP A 132 -6.29 -4.19 -21.78
CA ASP A 132 -7.04 -5.33 -22.29
C ASP A 132 -7.40 -6.27 -21.15
N VAL A 133 -8.69 -6.58 -21.02
CA VAL A 133 -9.20 -7.55 -20.05
C VAL A 133 -10.00 -8.64 -20.74
N ARG A 134 -9.67 -9.90 -20.42
CA ARG A 134 -10.43 -11.09 -20.81
C ARG A 134 -10.95 -11.79 -19.57
N CYS A 135 -12.16 -12.34 -19.64
CA CYS A 135 -12.76 -13.05 -18.51
C CYS A 135 -13.45 -14.32 -18.96
N TRP A 136 -13.17 -15.43 -18.27
CA TRP A 136 -13.87 -16.70 -18.40
C TRP A 136 -14.58 -16.99 -17.08
N SER A 137 -15.87 -17.28 -17.12
CA SER A 137 -16.63 -17.52 -15.88
C SER A 137 -17.75 -18.53 -16.09
N ALA A 138 -17.77 -19.55 -15.25
CA ALA A 138 -18.82 -20.57 -15.16
C ALA A 138 -20.01 -20.13 -14.29
N ALA A 139 -20.20 -18.82 -14.07
CA ALA A 139 -21.30 -18.30 -13.28
C ALA A 139 -22.65 -18.85 -13.80
N PRO A 140 -23.51 -19.39 -12.93
CA PRO A 140 -24.75 -20.05 -13.32
C PRO A 140 -25.74 -19.06 -13.97
N VAL A 141 -26.56 -19.58 -14.89
CA VAL A 141 -27.65 -18.84 -15.55
C VAL A 141 -28.92 -19.69 -15.47
N PRO A 142 -29.96 -19.28 -14.71
CA PRO A 142 -30.05 -18.03 -13.94
C PRO A 142 -29.02 -17.95 -12.80
N PHE A 143 -28.70 -16.73 -12.39
CA PHE A 143 -27.68 -16.47 -11.39
C PHE A 143 -28.05 -17.03 -10.00
N SER A 144 -27.08 -17.69 -9.36
CA SER A 144 -27.13 -18.14 -7.96
C SER A 144 -25.89 -17.69 -7.18
N HIS A 145 -25.92 -17.88 -5.86
CA HIS A 145 -24.84 -17.55 -4.95
C HIS A 145 -23.81 -18.69 -4.76
N ASP A 146 -23.87 -19.72 -5.60
CA ASP A 146 -22.91 -20.82 -5.57
C ASP A 146 -21.53 -20.36 -6.07
N LYS A 147 -20.46 -21.00 -5.56
CA LYS A 147 -19.11 -20.81 -6.08
C LYS A 147 -19.02 -21.35 -7.51
N TYR A 148 -18.15 -20.76 -8.31
CA TYR A 148 -17.92 -21.17 -9.70
C TYR A 148 -16.47 -20.88 -10.10
N ASP A 149 -16.01 -21.59 -11.11
CA ASP A 149 -14.71 -21.33 -11.71
C ASP A 149 -14.76 -20.02 -12.47
N TRP A 150 -13.77 -19.15 -12.23
CA TRP A 150 -13.53 -18.04 -13.13
C TRP A 150 -12.06 -17.69 -13.19
N ARG A 151 -11.67 -17.10 -14.31
CA ARG A 151 -10.33 -16.53 -14.50
C ARG A 151 -10.40 -15.26 -15.32
N ALA A 152 -9.40 -14.40 -15.16
CA ALA A 152 -9.22 -13.23 -15.97
C ALA A 152 -7.77 -13.06 -16.41
N GLU A 153 -7.57 -12.55 -17.61
CA GLU A 153 -6.27 -12.10 -18.11
C GLU A 153 -6.31 -10.58 -18.23
N ILE A 154 -5.27 -9.93 -17.72
CA ILE A 154 -5.08 -8.47 -17.77
C ILE A 154 -3.79 -8.22 -18.54
N ARG A 155 -3.86 -7.31 -19.52
CA ARG A 155 -2.72 -6.88 -20.32
C ARG A 155 -2.75 -5.37 -20.47
N VAL A 156 -1.58 -4.75 -20.44
CA VAL A 156 -1.41 -3.33 -20.81
C VAL A 156 -1.06 -3.25 -22.29
N VAL A 157 -1.80 -2.43 -23.04
CA VAL A 157 -1.50 -2.12 -24.44
C VAL A 157 -0.18 -1.35 -24.48
N GLU A 158 0.77 -1.85 -25.27
CA GLU A 158 2.14 -1.28 -25.36
C GLU A 158 2.87 -1.18 -24.01
N GLY A 159 2.60 -2.11 -23.10
CA GLY A 159 3.27 -2.14 -21.81
C GLY A 159 3.28 -3.51 -21.17
N LYS A 160 3.66 -3.50 -19.90
CA LYS A 160 3.73 -4.66 -19.02
C LYS A 160 3.25 -4.24 -17.63
N LEU A 161 2.86 -5.22 -16.82
CA LEU A 161 2.37 -4.99 -15.48
C LEU A 161 2.97 -5.97 -14.48
N GLN A 162 3.01 -5.56 -13.22
CA GLN A 162 3.41 -6.38 -12.08
C GLN A 162 2.49 -6.05 -10.89
N PRO A 163 1.99 -7.04 -10.14
CA PRO A 163 1.24 -6.78 -8.92
C PRO A 163 2.04 -5.98 -7.91
N ILE A 164 1.37 -5.07 -7.23
CA ILE A 164 1.91 -4.36 -6.08
C ILE A 164 1.77 -5.27 -4.87
N THR A 165 2.89 -5.49 -4.17
CA THR A 165 2.94 -6.33 -2.96
C THR A 165 3.44 -5.56 -1.75
N GLU A 166 3.90 -4.34 -1.98
CA GLU A 166 4.40 -3.42 -0.98
C GLU A 166 3.24 -2.74 -0.23
N ASP A 167 3.35 -2.62 1.08
CA ASP A 167 2.35 -1.89 1.90
C ASP A 167 2.39 -0.38 1.62
N GLU A 168 3.58 0.15 1.30
CA GLU A 168 3.81 1.55 0.92
C GLU A 168 4.41 1.62 -0.50
N PRO A 169 3.58 1.48 -1.55
CA PRO A 169 4.04 1.46 -2.94
C PRO A 169 4.35 2.87 -3.44
N ILE A 170 5.59 3.30 -3.22
CA ILE A 170 6.08 4.64 -3.56
C ILE A 170 6.96 4.61 -4.80
N THR A 171 7.78 3.58 -4.95
CA THR A 171 8.71 3.48 -6.08
C THR A 171 8.44 2.20 -6.84
N SER A 172 8.13 2.35 -8.11
CA SER A 172 7.87 1.25 -9.01
C SER A 172 9.18 0.51 -9.33
N PRO A 173 9.21 -0.84 -9.32
CA PRO A 173 10.42 -1.60 -9.61
C PRO A 173 10.87 -1.36 -11.06
N THR A 174 12.15 -1.62 -11.35
CA THR A 174 12.68 -1.48 -12.72
C THR A 174 12.53 -2.74 -13.56
N GLU A 175 12.37 -3.89 -12.90
CA GLU A 175 12.31 -5.25 -13.44
C GLU A 175 11.12 -6.03 -12.87
N GLY A 176 10.86 -7.23 -13.39
CA GLY A 176 9.80 -8.13 -12.89
C GLY A 176 8.44 -8.04 -13.61
N TYR A 177 8.29 -7.08 -14.52
CA TYR A 177 7.04 -6.89 -15.26
C TYR A 177 6.75 -8.01 -16.26
N LEU A 178 5.49 -8.42 -16.28
CA LEU A 178 4.97 -9.44 -17.18
C LEU A 178 4.07 -8.80 -18.25
N PRO A 179 4.04 -9.35 -19.47
CA PRO A 179 3.15 -8.84 -20.52
C PRO A 179 1.66 -9.14 -20.24
N VAL A 180 1.38 -10.16 -19.42
CA VAL A 180 0.03 -10.59 -19.05
C VAL A 180 0.05 -11.00 -17.58
N PHE A 181 -0.99 -10.60 -16.84
CA PHE A 181 -1.27 -11.08 -15.51
C PHE A 181 -2.55 -11.91 -15.50
N CYS A 182 -2.51 -13.07 -14.86
CA CYS A 182 -3.63 -14.00 -14.79
C CYS A 182 -4.17 -14.10 -13.36
N ILE A 183 -5.48 -13.97 -13.22
CA ILE A 183 -6.21 -14.29 -11.99
C ILE A 183 -6.94 -15.60 -12.25
N GLU A 184 -6.72 -16.61 -11.42
CA GLU A 184 -7.43 -17.88 -11.49
C GLU A 184 -8.09 -18.17 -10.15
N LEU A 185 -9.42 -18.34 -10.16
CA LEU A 185 -10.23 -18.64 -8.98
C LEU A 185 -11.12 -19.85 -9.25
N PRO A 186 -10.59 -21.07 -9.04
CA PRO A 186 -11.38 -22.30 -9.07
C PRO A 186 -12.48 -22.28 -8.01
N LYS A 187 -13.62 -22.92 -8.30
CA LYS A 187 -14.78 -23.03 -7.39
C LYS A 187 -14.41 -23.70 -6.06
N ASP A 188 -13.43 -24.59 -6.10
CA ASP A 188 -12.97 -25.39 -4.96
C ASP A 188 -11.96 -24.62 -4.08
N THR A 189 -11.66 -23.35 -4.40
CA THR A 189 -10.87 -22.46 -3.53
C THR A 189 -11.52 -22.38 -2.15
N GLU A 190 -10.88 -22.99 -1.15
CA GLU A 190 -11.43 -23.16 0.20
C GLU A 190 -11.62 -21.83 0.93
N ALA A 191 -10.57 -21.01 0.96
CA ALA A 191 -10.55 -19.69 1.59
C ALA A 191 -10.47 -18.58 0.54
N ASN A 192 -11.16 -17.47 0.79
CA ASN A 192 -11.08 -16.25 -0.04
C ASN A 192 -11.49 -16.42 -1.51
N TRP A 193 -12.34 -17.41 -1.83
CA TRP A 193 -13.03 -17.39 -3.12
C TRP A 193 -13.93 -16.15 -3.19
N LEU A 194 -13.77 -15.36 -4.24
CA LEU A 194 -14.46 -14.09 -4.42
C LEU A 194 -15.07 -14.00 -5.82
N ARG A 195 -16.18 -13.26 -5.92
CA ARG A 195 -16.78 -12.85 -7.20
C ARG A 195 -16.10 -11.62 -7.81
N SER A 196 -14.99 -11.20 -7.23
CA SER A 196 -14.16 -10.11 -7.72
C SER A 196 -12.69 -10.44 -7.52
N SER A 197 -11.82 -9.72 -8.22
CA SER A 197 -10.38 -9.85 -8.00
C SER A 197 -10.05 -9.68 -6.50
N PRO A 198 -9.23 -10.57 -5.91
CA PRO A 198 -8.74 -10.41 -4.54
C PRO A 198 -8.08 -9.05 -4.31
N ARG A 199 -8.12 -8.52 -3.08
CA ARG A 199 -7.54 -7.20 -2.76
C ARG A 199 -6.06 -7.11 -3.17
N GLY A 200 -5.26 -8.13 -2.85
CA GLY A 200 -3.83 -8.18 -3.22
C GLY A 200 -3.53 -8.43 -4.70
N THR A 201 -4.54 -8.42 -5.57
CA THR A 201 -4.37 -8.57 -7.03
C THR A 201 -5.16 -7.51 -7.80
N ARG A 202 -5.41 -6.35 -7.18
CA ARG A 202 -6.07 -5.20 -7.81
C ARG A 202 -5.07 -4.12 -8.18
N ASP A 203 -4.03 -3.96 -7.37
CA ASP A 203 -3.04 -2.91 -7.54
C ASP A 203 -1.85 -3.41 -8.38
N PHE A 204 -1.47 -2.62 -9.39
CA PHE A 204 -0.42 -2.95 -10.33
C PHE A 204 0.54 -1.78 -10.54
N TRP A 205 1.83 -2.11 -10.57
CA TRP A 205 2.83 -1.31 -11.28
C TRP A 205 2.69 -1.58 -12.77
N VAL A 206 2.71 -0.50 -13.57
CA VAL A 206 2.65 -0.56 -15.02
C VAL A 206 3.89 0.11 -15.59
N LYS A 207 4.51 -0.54 -16.58
CA LYS A 207 5.64 -0.01 -17.33
C LYS A 207 5.32 -0.04 -18.82
N PHE A 208 5.33 1.13 -19.45
CA PHE A 208 5.06 1.27 -20.88
C PHE A 208 6.35 1.09 -21.70
N ASN A 209 6.19 0.82 -22.99
CA ASN A 209 7.31 0.61 -23.92
C ASN A 209 8.19 1.86 -24.11
N ASP A 210 7.65 3.05 -23.87
CA ASP A 210 8.39 4.32 -23.90
C ASP A 210 9.24 4.56 -22.64
N GLY A 211 9.21 3.62 -21.68
CA GLY A 211 9.97 3.69 -20.44
C GLY A 211 9.27 4.42 -19.29
N THR A 212 8.07 4.95 -19.52
CA THR A 212 7.26 5.61 -18.48
C THR A 212 6.54 4.60 -17.59
N TYR A 213 6.11 5.06 -16.41
CA TYR A 213 5.49 4.23 -15.39
C TYR A 213 4.09 4.74 -15.03
N ALA A 214 3.24 3.82 -14.57
CA ALA A 214 1.99 4.14 -13.90
C ALA A 214 1.73 3.20 -12.73
N LYS A 215 0.85 3.63 -11.83
CA LYS A 215 0.17 2.78 -10.86
C LYS A 215 -1.27 2.59 -11.31
N ALA A 216 -1.81 1.39 -11.27
CA ALA A 216 -3.19 1.12 -11.68
C ALA A 216 -3.93 0.28 -10.64
N GLU A 217 -5.20 0.57 -10.41
CA GLU A 217 -6.14 -0.33 -9.74
C GLU A 217 -7.07 -0.94 -10.80
N ILE A 218 -7.11 -2.27 -10.88
CA ILE A 218 -7.91 -3.03 -11.85
C ILE A 218 -8.79 -4.03 -11.12
N VAL A 219 -10.10 -3.75 -11.11
CA VAL A 219 -11.08 -4.55 -10.36
C VAL A 219 -12.01 -5.29 -11.31
N VAL A 220 -11.73 -6.58 -11.53
CA VAL A 220 -12.62 -7.48 -12.28
C VAL A 220 -13.71 -8.02 -11.35
N ARG A 221 -14.97 -7.95 -11.76
CA ARG A 221 -16.14 -8.52 -11.06
C ARG A 221 -16.87 -9.50 -11.98
N THR A 222 -17.33 -10.60 -11.41
CA THR A 222 -18.07 -11.66 -12.11
C THR A 222 -19.37 -11.98 -11.39
N GLY A 223 -20.27 -12.73 -12.04
CA GLY A 223 -21.50 -13.23 -11.43
C GLY A 223 -22.74 -12.71 -12.15
N ARG A 224 -23.59 -11.94 -11.46
CA ARG A 224 -24.81 -11.37 -12.05
C ARG A 224 -24.47 -10.40 -13.20
N LYS A 225 -23.35 -9.72 -13.05
CA LYS A 225 -22.74 -8.87 -14.08
C LYS A 225 -21.26 -9.21 -14.14
N HIS A 226 -20.70 -9.10 -15.34
CA HIS A 226 -19.27 -9.19 -15.59
C HIS A 226 -18.81 -7.80 -15.96
N GLU A 227 -18.06 -7.18 -15.06
CA GLU A 227 -17.71 -5.77 -15.11
C GLU A 227 -16.25 -5.59 -14.70
N VAL A 228 -15.62 -4.55 -15.19
CA VAL A 228 -14.27 -4.14 -14.80
C VAL A 228 -14.26 -2.64 -14.54
N ASP A 229 -13.64 -2.26 -13.42
CA ASP A 229 -13.30 -0.87 -13.11
C ASP A 229 -11.77 -0.74 -13.22
N VAL A 230 -11.32 0.37 -13.81
CA VAL A 230 -9.89 0.67 -13.96
C VAL A 230 -9.63 2.12 -13.59
N GLU A 231 -8.72 2.32 -12.65
CA GLU A 231 -8.16 3.60 -12.25
C GLU A 231 -6.64 3.57 -12.47
N LEU A 232 -6.05 4.71 -12.85
CA LEU A 232 -4.63 4.80 -13.18
C LEU A 232 -4.05 6.17 -12.79
N TRP A 233 -2.89 6.13 -12.15
CA TRP A 233 -2.02 7.28 -11.87
C TRP A 233 -0.77 7.16 -12.75
N TYR A 234 -0.65 8.01 -13.75
CA TYR A 234 0.43 8.03 -14.73
C TYR A 234 1.50 9.03 -14.31
N ASN A 235 2.77 8.62 -14.31
CA ASN A 235 3.86 9.54 -14.00
C ASN A 235 4.23 10.38 -15.24
N LEU A 236 3.95 11.69 -15.16
CA LEU A 236 4.15 12.64 -16.25
C LEU A 236 5.62 13.03 -16.44
N ASP A 237 6.45 12.88 -15.41
CA ASP A 237 7.90 13.12 -15.47
C ASP A 237 8.66 11.91 -16.04
N GLY A 238 7.99 10.76 -16.16
CA GLY A 238 8.51 9.52 -16.72
C GLY A 238 9.43 8.73 -15.78
N ASP A 239 9.59 9.16 -14.54
CA ASP A 239 10.32 8.40 -13.53
C ASP A 239 9.44 7.33 -12.87
N ASN A 240 10.03 6.56 -11.95
CA ASN A 240 9.35 5.47 -11.25
C ASN A 240 8.86 5.86 -9.84
N ASN A 241 8.81 7.15 -9.51
CA ASN A 241 8.35 7.67 -8.23
C ASN A 241 6.83 7.94 -8.27
N PHE A 242 6.13 7.62 -7.19
CA PHE A 242 4.69 7.82 -7.03
C PHE A 242 4.37 8.44 -5.67
N GLU A 243 5.37 9.04 -5.02
CA GLU A 243 5.15 9.80 -3.80
C GLU A 243 4.29 11.04 -4.10
N SER A 244 3.11 11.15 -3.49
CA SER A 244 2.34 12.40 -3.53
C SER A 244 2.89 13.41 -2.50
N GLU A 245 2.65 14.70 -2.73
CA GLU A 245 2.99 15.75 -1.75
C GLU A 245 2.32 15.56 -0.37
#